data_AF-A0A326GJW3-F1
#
_entry.id   AF-A0A326GJW3-F1
#
_cell.length_a   1.000
_cell.length_b   1.000
_cell.length_c   1.000
_cell.angle_alpha   90.00
_cell.angle_beta   90.00
_cell.angle_gamma   90.00
#
_symmetry.space_group_name_H-M   'P 1'
#
loop_
_entity.id
_entity.type
_entity.pdbx_description
1 polymer ?
#
loop_
_entity_poly.entity_id
_entity_poly.type
_entity_poly.pdbx_seq_one_letter_code
_entity_poly.pdbx_strand_id
1 'polypeptide(L)'
;MRRWIVASSLSLAMAGIAVAQAPADDPAAVVAATRKAISERYVLPDTAARLSAALASPAHYRGLSGEALAERINADLRTVTADKHLGIRYDPTMAAMLGSQPLPDDDAAMPPAMARMIARQNGGVRAMEVLPGNIRMVAYDGFAWGTPEAEAAIVGAMQFLRGGDAYIIDLRRNGGGSPGAVAALASYFVPAGTPLMRFEMRGKPGEATTAPKAPFSLAGKPLYVLTSGGTASAAEEFATHVSALGFGTLVGERTAGAGFRNDLLPIGKSYVLSVSSGRAISLKTGKDWEAVGVAPAIAVPVDRALAAAQAAAMSAIAAKAGGDERREAERLAAFYRAMATPVRAAHPLADYAGSYGERRLVVSGDRLTSSRGGRAPSPLVPIEGNVMVPEGDPLSRFRFVEEGGRIVALEVERIDGSVERVARGAG
;
A
#
# COMPACT_ATOMS: atom_id res chain seq x y z
N MET A 1 20.06 -72.18 10.58
CA MET A 1 20.54 -71.89 9.21
C MET A 1 20.88 -70.41 9.12
N ARG A 2 22.12 -70.11 8.74
CA ARG A 2 22.70 -68.77 8.58
C ARG A 2 21.88 -67.93 7.58
N ARG A 3 21.59 -66.68 7.94
CA ARG A 3 21.53 -65.56 6.98
C ARG A 3 22.16 -64.32 7.62
N TRP A 4 23.10 -63.77 6.87
CA TRP A 4 23.91 -62.60 7.18
C TRP A 4 23.10 -61.33 6.91
N ILE A 5 23.16 -60.35 7.82
CA ILE A 5 23.00 -58.94 7.48
C ILE A 5 24.15 -58.21 8.16
N VAL A 6 25.07 -57.71 7.34
CA VAL A 6 26.18 -56.84 7.73
C VAL A 6 25.59 -55.46 8.01
N ALA A 7 25.62 -55.02 9.26
CA ALA A 7 25.35 -53.64 9.63
C ALA A 7 26.65 -52.83 9.48
N SER A 8 26.84 -52.20 8.32
CA SER A 8 27.88 -51.19 8.14
C SER A 8 27.39 -49.88 8.74
N SER A 9 27.96 -49.49 9.87
CA SER A 9 27.84 -48.15 10.45
C SER A 9 28.63 -47.15 9.58
N LEU A 10 27.93 -46.44 8.70
CA LEU A 10 28.48 -45.27 8.02
C LEU A 10 28.29 -44.05 8.93
N SER A 11 29.33 -43.68 9.66
CA SER A 11 29.41 -42.37 10.31
C SER A 11 29.52 -41.31 9.22
N LEU A 12 28.40 -40.62 8.95
CA LEU A 12 28.40 -39.46 8.07
C LEU A 12 29.08 -38.30 8.81
N ALA A 13 30.36 -38.08 8.53
CA ALA A 13 31.01 -36.83 8.89
C ALA A 13 30.31 -35.71 8.10
N MET A 14 29.49 -34.93 8.80
CA MET A 14 28.96 -33.67 8.28
C MET A 14 30.13 -32.70 8.14
N ALA A 15 30.78 -32.73 6.98
CA ALA A 15 31.66 -31.66 6.55
C ALA A 15 30.77 -30.42 6.37
N GLY A 16 30.76 -29.55 7.40
CA GLY A 16 30.17 -28.23 7.28
C GLY A 16 30.81 -27.52 6.11
N ILE A 17 30.02 -27.17 5.10
CA ILE A 17 30.45 -26.25 4.07
C ILE A 17 30.62 -24.91 4.79
N ALA A 18 31.86 -24.61 5.16
CA ALA A 18 32.22 -23.26 5.55
C ALA A 18 31.98 -22.37 4.33
N VAL A 19 30.91 -21.58 4.37
CA VAL A 19 30.79 -20.43 3.47
C VAL A 19 31.97 -19.53 3.84
N ALA A 20 32.98 -19.47 2.97
CA ALA A 20 34.09 -18.56 3.15
C ALA A 20 33.53 -17.14 3.31
N GLN A 21 33.79 -16.49 4.45
CA GLN A 21 33.50 -15.08 4.60
C GLN A 21 34.22 -14.34 3.48
N ALA A 22 33.48 -13.59 2.65
CA ALA A 22 34.08 -12.69 1.68
C ALA A 22 35.09 -11.79 2.43
N PRO A 23 36.27 -11.51 1.86
CA PRO A 23 37.26 -10.67 2.55
C PRO A 23 36.60 -9.34 2.91
N ALA A 24 36.60 -9.04 4.21
CA ALA A 24 35.89 -7.89 4.77
C ALA A 24 36.38 -6.61 4.07
N ASP A 25 35.47 -5.81 3.55
CA ASP A 25 35.80 -4.50 2.99
C ASP A 25 36.44 -3.64 4.09
N ASP A 26 37.53 -2.93 3.77
CA ASP A 26 38.12 -1.94 4.67
C ASP A 26 37.11 -0.82 4.96
N PRO A 27 36.74 -0.57 6.23
CA PRO A 27 35.75 0.45 6.58
C PRO A 27 36.12 1.84 6.07
N ALA A 28 37.41 2.19 6.04
CA ALA A 28 37.86 3.47 5.51
C ALA A 28 37.60 3.58 4.00
N ALA A 29 37.83 2.50 3.26
CA ALA A 29 37.54 2.43 1.83
C ALA A 29 36.03 2.50 1.53
N VAL A 30 35.20 1.81 2.31
CA VAL A 30 33.72 1.89 2.19
C VAL A 30 33.25 3.33 2.36
N VAL A 31 33.68 3.98 3.44
CA VAL A 31 33.30 5.38 3.73
C VAL A 31 33.78 6.33 2.64
N ALA A 32 35.02 6.17 2.16
CA ALA A 32 35.55 6.99 1.08
C ALA A 32 34.75 6.81 -0.22
N ALA A 33 34.40 5.57 -0.58
CA ALA A 33 33.58 5.27 -1.75
C ALA A 33 32.15 5.82 -1.61
N THR A 34 31.53 5.70 -0.43
CA THR A 34 30.22 6.31 -0.16
C THR A 34 30.26 7.82 -0.30
N ARG A 35 31.28 8.49 0.25
CA ARG A 35 31.47 9.94 0.10
C ARG A 35 31.60 10.36 -1.35
N LYS A 36 32.42 9.65 -2.13
CA LYS A 36 32.61 9.92 -3.56
C LYS A 36 31.29 9.79 -4.31
N ALA A 37 30.57 8.68 -4.12
CA ALA A 37 29.28 8.43 -4.77
C ALA A 37 28.24 9.52 -4.44
N ILE A 38 28.14 9.93 -3.17
CA ILE A 38 27.24 11.02 -2.76
C ILE A 38 27.62 12.34 -3.44
N SER A 39 28.91 12.74 -3.41
CA SER A 39 29.35 13.98 -4.03
C SER A 39 29.04 14.05 -5.53
N GLU A 40 29.25 12.93 -6.24
CA GLU A 40 29.08 12.82 -7.68
C GLU A 40 27.60 12.73 -8.11
N ARG A 41 26.76 12.04 -7.33
CA ARG A 41 25.42 11.65 -7.79
C ARG A 41 24.27 12.27 -7.03
N TYR A 42 24.46 12.70 -5.78
CA TYR A 42 23.35 13.19 -4.98
C TYR A 42 22.72 14.44 -5.61
N VAL A 43 21.40 14.49 -5.71
CA VAL A 43 20.72 15.45 -6.59
C VAL A 43 20.86 16.91 -6.15
N LEU A 44 21.07 17.17 -4.86
CA LEU A 44 21.27 18.52 -4.31
C LEU A 44 22.75 18.77 -4.00
N PRO A 45 23.50 19.56 -4.80
CA PRO A 45 24.95 19.72 -4.63
C PRO A 45 25.39 20.21 -3.24
N ASP A 46 24.69 21.20 -2.68
CA ASP A 46 25.03 21.74 -1.36
C ASP A 46 24.80 20.72 -0.23
N THR A 47 23.72 19.95 -0.32
CA THR A 47 23.47 18.85 0.62
C THR A 47 24.48 17.72 0.42
N ALA A 48 24.88 17.41 -0.82
CA ALA A 48 25.92 16.43 -1.11
C ALA A 48 27.25 16.79 -0.44
N ALA A 49 27.64 18.07 -0.49
CA ALA A 49 28.83 18.57 0.18
C ALA A 49 28.75 18.39 1.71
N ARG A 50 27.61 18.73 2.32
CA ARG A 50 27.38 18.53 3.77
C ARG A 50 27.38 17.05 4.17
N LEU A 51 26.76 16.17 3.37
CA LEU A 51 26.77 14.73 3.58
C LEU A 51 28.19 14.16 3.50
N SER A 52 28.97 14.58 2.49
CA SER A 52 30.36 14.16 2.33
C SER A 52 31.24 14.65 3.51
N ALA A 53 30.96 15.84 4.04
CA ALA A 53 31.64 16.36 5.23
C ALA A 53 31.27 15.59 6.51
N ALA A 54 30.01 15.18 6.68
CA ALA A 54 29.57 14.41 7.84
C ALA A 54 30.29 13.05 7.96
N LEU A 55 30.68 12.47 6.84
CA LEU A 55 31.42 11.20 6.77
C LEU A 55 32.96 11.36 6.80
N ALA A 56 33.49 12.57 6.99
CA ALA A 56 34.90 12.87 6.75
C ALA A 56 35.88 12.40 7.84
N SER A 57 35.41 11.82 8.95
CA SER A 57 36.24 11.41 10.08
C SER A 57 36.44 9.88 10.15
N PRO A 58 37.53 9.32 9.56
CA PRO A 58 37.79 7.87 9.55
C PRO A 58 37.79 7.22 10.94
N ALA A 59 38.16 7.97 11.97
CA ALA A 59 38.17 7.49 13.35
C ALA A 59 36.80 7.01 13.84
N HIS A 60 35.69 7.55 13.31
CA HIS A 60 34.33 7.15 13.68
C HIS A 60 33.97 5.73 13.24
N TYR A 61 34.69 5.18 12.26
CA TYR A 61 34.37 3.91 11.62
C TYR A 61 35.38 2.80 11.95
N ARG A 62 36.40 3.10 12.76
CA ARG A 62 37.47 2.17 13.10
C ARG A 62 36.91 0.94 13.82
N GLY A 63 37.21 -0.24 13.30
CA GLY A 63 36.80 -1.53 13.89
C GLY A 63 35.34 -1.91 13.65
N LEU A 64 34.57 -1.11 12.89
CA LEU A 64 33.21 -1.47 12.49
C LEU A 64 33.23 -2.28 11.20
N SER A 65 32.28 -3.20 11.03
CA SER A 65 32.09 -3.99 9.81
C SER A 65 30.64 -4.48 9.72
N GLY A 66 30.27 -5.04 8.57
CA GLY A 66 28.92 -5.59 8.37
C GLY A 66 27.83 -4.54 8.56
N GLU A 67 26.73 -4.96 9.14
CA GLU A 67 25.58 -4.11 9.47
C GLU A 67 25.98 -2.95 10.38
N ALA A 68 26.88 -3.15 11.36
CA ALA A 68 27.29 -2.11 12.29
C ALA A 68 27.98 -0.91 11.60
N LEU A 69 28.76 -1.16 10.54
CA LEU A 69 29.34 -0.08 9.73
C LEU A 69 28.25 0.67 8.95
N ALA A 70 27.32 -0.07 8.32
CA ALA A 70 26.22 0.52 7.55
C ALA A 70 25.30 1.37 8.44
N GLU A 71 24.95 0.88 9.63
CA GLU A 71 24.16 1.60 10.63
C GLU A 71 24.85 2.89 11.05
N ARG A 72 26.15 2.85 11.33
CA ARG A 72 26.91 4.04 11.71
C ARG A 72 26.96 5.08 10.59
N ILE A 73 27.24 4.67 9.35
CA ILE A 73 27.22 5.57 8.19
C ILE A 73 25.82 6.20 8.05
N ASN A 74 24.76 5.40 8.14
CA ASN A 74 23.39 5.90 8.05
C ASN A 74 23.04 6.88 9.18
N ALA A 75 23.50 6.63 10.41
CA ALA A 75 23.31 7.55 11.53
C ALA A 75 23.95 8.92 11.23
N ASP A 76 25.19 8.93 10.73
CA ASP A 76 25.87 10.17 10.37
C ASP A 76 25.17 10.89 9.19
N LEU A 77 24.70 10.17 8.16
CA LEU A 77 23.93 10.76 7.05
C LEU A 77 22.63 11.43 7.50
N ARG A 78 21.90 10.81 8.45
CA ARG A 78 20.63 11.33 8.99
C ARG A 78 20.80 12.61 9.81
N THR A 79 22.02 12.95 10.23
CA THR A 79 22.27 14.25 10.87
C THR A 79 22.15 15.43 9.89
N VAL A 80 22.21 15.17 8.59
CA VAL A 80 22.25 16.20 7.54
C VAL A 80 20.93 16.34 6.79
N THR A 81 20.23 15.22 6.56
CA THR A 81 19.02 15.17 5.74
C THR A 81 18.02 14.14 6.26
N ALA A 82 16.73 14.39 6.02
CA ALA A 82 15.63 13.46 6.28
C ALA A 82 15.23 12.64 5.03
N ASP A 83 16.04 12.71 3.97
CA ASP A 83 15.86 11.97 2.72
C ASP A 83 15.72 10.46 2.97
N LYS A 84 14.54 9.92 2.63
CA LYS A 84 14.17 8.53 2.88
C LYS A 84 14.74 7.55 1.85
N HIS A 85 15.23 8.05 0.72
CA HIS A 85 15.88 7.25 -0.31
C HIS A 85 17.40 7.17 -0.14
N LEU A 86 18.01 8.02 0.68
CA LEU A 86 19.44 7.97 0.97
C LEU A 86 19.75 6.96 2.08
N GLY A 87 20.61 5.98 1.79
CA GLY A 87 21.13 5.08 2.83
C GLY A 87 22.01 3.98 2.28
N ILE A 88 22.87 3.42 3.12
CA ILE A 88 23.73 2.28 2.81
C ILE A 88 23.26 1.05 3.58
N ARG A 89 23.34 -0.13 2.96
CA ARG A 89 23.03 -1.41 3.61
C ARG A 89 24.13 -2.43 3.34
N TYR A 90 24.40 -3.29 4.32
CA TYR A 90 25.23 -4.47 4.11
C TYR A 90 24.38 -5.53 3.39
N ASP A 91 24.70 -5.79 2.14
CA ASP A 91 24.05 -6.79 1.29
C ASP A 91 25.07 -7.29 0.26
N PRO A 92 25.94 -8.24 0.64
CA PRO A 92 26.97 -8.76 -0.26
C PRO A 92 26.40 -9.43 -1.51
N THR A 93 25.23 -10.04 -1.39
CA THR A 93 24.56 -10.71 -2.50
C THR A 93 24.14 -9.69 -3.55
N MET A 94 23.47 -8.61 -3.13
CA MET A 94 23.06 -7.55 -4.06
C MET A 94 24.26 -6.74 -4.56
N ALA A 95 25.26 -6.48 -3.72
CA ALA A 95 26.48 -5.79 -4.13
C ALA A 95 27.22 -6.56 -5.22
N ALA A 96 27.36 -7.88 -5.08
CA ALA A 96 27.93 -8.74 -6.12
C ALA A 96 27.08 -8.72 -7.39
N MET A 97 25.74 -8.78 -7.27
CA MET A 97 24.83 -8.70 -8.41
C MET A 97 25.03 -7.39 -9.20
N LEU A 98 25.02 -6.24 -8.50
CA LEU A 98 25.17 -4.91 -9.10
C LEU A 98 26.60 -4.66 -9.63
N GLY A 99 27.62 -5.24 -9.00
CA GLY A 99 29.01 -5.09 -9.43
C GLY A 99 29.42 -6.00 -10.59
N SER A 100 28.64 -7.06 -10.86
CA SER A 100 28.92 -8.04 -11.91
C SER A 100 28.43 -7.65 -13.31
N GLN A 101 27.71 -6.53 -13.43
CA GLN A 101 27.22 -6.02 -14.72
C GLN A 101 27.55 -4.53 -14.86
N PRO A 102 27.85 -4.03 -16.08
CA PRO A 102 27.72 -2.61 -16.35
C PRO A 102 26.33 -2.16 -15.91
N LEU A 103 26.18 -0.89 -15.46
CA LEU A 103 24.85 -0.31 -15.30
C LEU A 103 24.07 -0.63 -16.58
N PRO A 104 22.92 -1.31 -16.48
CA PRO A 104 22.20 -1.68 -17.67
C PRO A 104 21.90 -0.39 -18.44
N ASP A 105 22.22 -0.35 -19.73
CA ASP A 105 21.45 0.49 -20.64
C ASP A 105 19.97 0.18 -20.35
N ASP A 106 19.06 1.15 -20.48
CA ASP A 106 17.64 0.94 -20.13
C ASP A 106 17.00 -0.27 -20.88
N ASP A 107 17.68 -0.80 -21.91
CA ASP A 107 17.34 -1.98 -22.71
C ASP A 107 17.95 -3.32 -22.25
N ALA A 108 18.79 -3.36 -21.21
CA ALA A 108 19.43 -4.62 -20.79
C ALA A 108 18.42 -5.55 -20.07
N ALA A 109 18.47 -6.84 -20.40
CA ALA A 109 17.58 -7.83 -19.82
C ALA A 109 17.74 -7.92 -18.30
N MET A 110 16.62 -7.89 -17.58
CA MET A 110 16.60 -7.95 -16.13
C MET A 110 17.28 -9.23 -15.61
N PRO A 111 18.09 -9.16 -14.52
CA PRO A 111 18.72 -10.35 -13.96
C PRO A 111 17.71 -11.46 -13.66
N PRO A 112 17.98 -12.74 -14.00
CA PRO A 112 17.01 -13.83 -13.86
C PRO A 112 16.43 -14.01 -12.45
N ALA A 113 17.24 -13.75 -11.41
CA ALA A 113 16.78 -13.80 -10.03
C ALA A 113 15.73 -12.72 -9.72
N MET A 114 15.93 -11.50 -10.24
CA MET A 114 14.99 -10.39 -10.10
C MET A 114 13.71 -10.66 -10.88
N ALA A 115 13.81 -11.12 -12.13
CA ALA A 115 12.65 -11.51 -12.93
C ALA A 115 11.81 -12.60 -12.25
N ARG A 116 12.46 -13.62 -11.68
CA ARG A 116 11.78 -14.67 -10.90
C ARG A 116 11.08 -14.12 -9.66
N MET A 117 11.66 -13.16 -8.96
CA MET A 117 11.04 -12.52 -7.80
C MET A 117 9.77 -11.75 -8.20
N ILE A 118 9.87 -10.95 -9.27
CA ILE A 118 8.73 -10.19 -9.83
C ILE A 118 7.59 -11.13 -10.23
N ALA A 119 7.92 -12.23 -10.92
CA ALA A 119 6.93 -13.24 -11.33
C ALA A 119 6.25 -13.88 -10.11
N ARG A 120 7.01 -14.25 -9.07
CA ARG A 120 6.44 -14.82 -7.82
C ARG A 120 5.55 -13.84 -7.05
N GLN A 121 5.77 -12.55 -7.23
CA GLN A 121 4.95 -11.49 -6.64
C GLN A 121 3.82 -11.02 -7.56
N ASN A 122 3.60 -11.72 -8.68
CA ASN A 122 2.57 -11.39 -9.68
C ASN A 122 2.67 -9.91 -10.15
N GLY A 123 3.89 -9.45 -10.42
CA GLY A 123 4.14 -8.07 -10.84
C GLY A 123 3.75 -7.01 -9.79
N GLY A 124 3.52 -7.42 -8.53
CA GLY A 124 3.04 -6.58 -7.43
C GLY A 124 1.53 -6.64 -7.19
N VAL A 125 0.75 -7.29 -8.06
CA VAL A 125 -0.70 -7.45 -7.87
C VAL A 125 -0.95 -8.55 -6.85
N ARG A 126 -1.26 -8.15 -5.61
CA ARG A 126 -1.45 -9.08 -4.49
C ARG A 126 -2.86 -9.68 -4.45
N ALA A 127 -3.88 -8.89 -4.75
CA ALA A 127 -5.27 -9.33 -4.66
C ALA A 127 -6.17 -8.56 -5.61
N MET A 128 -7.25 -9.22 -6.04
CA MET A 128 -8.35 -8.63 -6.81
C MET A 128 -9.67 -9.11 -6.21
N GLU A 129 -10.61 -8.20 -5.98
CA GLU A 129 -11.86 -8.52 -5.29
C GLU A 129 -13.05 -7.75 -5.88
N VAL A 130 -14.22 -8.40 -5.90
CA VAL A 130 -15.49 -7.74 -6.19
C VAL A 130 -16.18 -7.48 -4.85
N LEU A 131 -16.26 -6.22 -4.47
CA LEU A 131 -16.90 -5.77 -3.25
C LEU A 131 -18.39 -5.48 -3.51
N PRO A 132 -19.23 -5.38 -2.46
CA PRO A 132 -20.63 -4.99 -2.59
C PRO A 132 -20.82 -3.72 -3.42
N GLY A 133 -21.93 -3.66 -4.18
CA GLY A 133 -22.19 -2.59 -5.15
C GLY A 133 -21.32 -2.66 -6.42
N ASN A 134 -20.81 -3.84 -6.77
CA ASN A 134 -19.95 -4.06 -7.93
C ASN A 134 -18.72 -3.12 -7.96
N ILE A 135 -18.19 -2.79 -6.78
CA ILE A 135 -16.92 -2.07 -6.66
C ILE A 135 -15.79 -3.08 -6.93
N ARG A 136 -14.90 -2.79 -7.88
CA ARG A 136 -13.75 -3.65 -8.18
C ARG A 136 -12.52 -3.11 -7.46
N MET A 137 -11.89 -3.93 -6.63
CA MET A 137 -10.69 -3.57 -5.91
C MET A 137 -9.47 -4.33 -6.44
N VAL A 138 -8.36 -3.62 -6.62
CA VAL A 138 -7.04 -4.19 -6.86
C VAL A 138 -6.11 -3.74 -5.72
N ALA A 139 -5.46 -4.69 -5.06
CA ALA A 139 -4.38 -4.39 -4.15
C ALA A 139 -3.03 -4.54 -4.87
N TYR A 140 -2.29 -3.44 -4.95
CA TYR A 140 -1.03 -3.37 -5.69
C TYR A 140 0.09 -2.96 -4.75
N ASP A 141 0.96 -3.91 -4.40
CA ASP A 141 1.98 -3.75 -3.37
C ASP A 141 3.37 -3.34 -3.93
N GLY A 142 3.54 -3.27 -5.25
CA GLY A 142 4.78 -2.78 -5.86
C GLY A 142 4.65 -2.51 -7.36
N PHE A 143 5.23 -1.41 -7.84
CA PHE A 143 5.28 -1.03 -9.25
C PHE A 143 6.37 -1.80 -10.01
N ALA A 144 6.19 -3.10 -10.22
CA ALA A 144 7.13 -3.88 -11.02
C ALA A 144 6.96 -3.59 -12.52
N TRP A 145 8.07 -3.54 -13.27
CA TRP A 145 8.07 -3.29 -14.73
C TRP A 145 9.28 -3.94 -15.40
N GLY A 146 9.29 -4.04 -16.74
CA GLY A 146 10.44 -4.52 -17.51
C GLY A 146 10.52 -6.05 -17.65
N THR A 147 9.42 -6.75 -17.35
CA THR A 147 9.25 -8.19 -17.65
C THR A 147 7.86 -8.41 -18.24
N PRO A 148 7.67 -9.35 -19.18
CA PRO A 148 6.35 -9.67 -19.72
C PRO A 148 5.32 -10.00 -18.64
N GLU A 149 5.74 -10.67 -17.56
CA GLU A 149 4.87 -11.03 -16.44
C GLU A 149 4.39 -9.81 -15.66
N ALA A 150 5.26 -8.84 -15.39
CA ALA A 150 4.87 -7.60 -14.69
C ALA A 150 3.92 -6.75 -15.53
N GLU A 151 4.20 -6.61 -16.82
CA GLU A 151 3.36 -5.86 -17.75
C GLU A 151 1.98 -6.52 -17.89
N ALA A 152 1.96 -7.84 -18.05
CA ALA A 152 0.71 -8.62 -18.11
C ALA A 152 -0.11 -8.51 -16.81
N ALA A 153 0.54 -8.44 -15.64
CA ALA A 153 -0.15 -8.28 -14.37
C ALA A 153 -0.92 -6.95 -14.28
N ILE A 154 -0.33 -5.83 -14.73
CA ILE A 154 -1.04 -4.54 -14.81
C ILE A 154 -2.21 -4.62 -15.78
N VAL A 155 -2.00 -5.18 -16.98
CA VAL A 155 -3.08 -5.35 -17.97
C VAL A 155 -4.22 -6.19 -17.39
N GLY A 156 -3.90 -7.32 -16.73
CA GLY A 156 -4.88 -8.19 -16.09
C GLY A 156 -5.68 -7.49 -15.00
N ALA A 157 -5.00 -6.71 -14.14
CA ALA A 157 -5.66 -5.92 -13.11
C ALA A 157 -6.60 -4.86 -13.71
N MET A 158 -6.19 -4.17 -14.78
CA MET A 158 -7.05 -3.17 -15.44
C MET A 158 -8.23 -3.81 -16.15
N GLN A 159 -8.05 -5.00 -16.74
CA GLN A 159 -9.16 -5.77 -17.32
C GLN A 159 -10.16 -6.19 -16.25
N PHE A 160 -9.69 -6.61 -15.08
CA PHE A 160 -10.55 -6.92 -13.94
C PHE A 160 -11.35 -5.69 -13.46
N LEU A 161 -10.70 -4.52 -13.37
CA LEU A 161 -11.38 -3.28 -12.97
C LEU A 161 -12.49 -2.89 -13.93
N ARG A 162 -12.31 -3.08 -15.25
CA ARG A 162 -13.24 -2.63 -16.31
C ARG A 162 -14.73 -2.95 -16.06
N GLY A 163 -15.02 -4.07 -15.41
CA GLY A 163 -16.38 -4.53 -15.10
C GLY A 163 -17.07 -3.85 -13.90
N GLY A 164 -16.37 -2.99 -13.14
CA GLY A 164 -16.91 -2.35 -11.93
C GLY A 164 -17.66 -1.06 -12.18
N ASP A 165 -18.58 -0.71 -11.29
CA ASP A 165 -19.26 0.60 -11.31
C ASP A 165 -18.44 1.69 -10.61
N ALA A 166 -17.53 1.28 -9.73
CA ALA A 166 -16.46 2.08 -9.16
C ALA A 166 -15.22 1.21 -8.90
N TYR A 167 -14.06 1.85 -8.77
CA TYR A 167 -12.77 1.19 -8.61
C TYR A 167 -12.08 1.60 -7.31
N ILE A 168 -11.38 0.65 -6.70
CA ILE A 168 -10.45 0.90 -5.59
C ILE A 168 -9.08 0.35 -5.97
N ILE A 169 -8.04 1.17 -5.88
CA ILE A 169 -6.64 0.72 -5.95
C ILE A 169 -6.01 0.90 -4.58
N ASP A 170 -5.65 -0.20 -3.92
CA ASP A 170 -5.03 -0.17 -2.60
C ASP A 170 -3.51 -0.13 -2.70
N LEU A 171 -2.92 1.03 -2.35
CA LEU A 171 -1.48 1.29 -2.32
C LEU A 171 -0.93 1.43 -0.89
N ARG A 172 -1.71 1.09 0.14
CA ARG A 172 -1.32 1.29 1.55
C ARG A 172 -0.06 0.50 1.95
N ARG A 173 0.34 -0.50 1.16
CA ARG A 173 1.53 -1.34 1.38
C ARG A 173 2.58 -1.16 0.28
N ASN A 174 2.40 -0.21 -0.62
CA ASN A 174 3.20 -0.07 -1.82
C ASN A 174 4.38 0.88 -1.62
N GLY A 175 5.59 0.32 -1.56
CA GLY A 175 6.83 1.08 -1.40
C GLY A 175 7.35 1.75 -2.69
N GLY A 176 6.64 1.60 -3.80
CA GLY A 176 7.01 2.16 -5.11
C GLY A 176 7.55 1.11 -6.08
N GLY A 177 8.51 1.51 -6.91
CA GLY A 177 9.03 0.70 -8.01
C GLY A 177 9.34 1.55 -9.25
N SER A 178 8.91 1.08 -10.41
CA SER A 178 9.24 1.66 -11.70
C SER A 178 8.27 2.77 -12.13
N PRO A 179 8.77 3.93 -12.60
CA PRO A 179 7.94 4.96 -13.23
C PRO A 179 7.29 4.48 -14.54
N GLY A 180 7.86 3.47 -15.22
CA GLY A 180 7.25 2.87 -16.40
C GLY A 180 5.92 2.19 -16.08
N ALA A 181 5.87 1.46 -14.95
CA ALA A 181 4.63 0.89 -14.44
C ALA A 181 3.62 1.96 -14.01
N VAL A 182 4.08 3.08 -13.44
CA VAL A 182 3.22 4.22 -13.08
C VAL A 182 2.58 4.80 -14.34
N ALA A 183 3.37 5.08 -15.38
CA ALA A 183 2.87 5.61 -16.64
C ALA A 183 1.88 4.64 -17.31
N ALA A 184 2.20 3.34 -17.34
CA ALA A 184 1.33 2.31 -17.87
C ALA A 184 -0.01 2.24 -17.10
N LEU A 185 0.01 2.26 -15.77
CA LEU A 185 -1.21 2.25 -14.95
C LEU A 185 -2.03 3.54 -15.14
N ALA A 186 -1.38 4.71 -15.12
CA ALA A 186 -2.05 6.01 -15.30
C ALA A 186 -2.72 6.13 -16.67
N SER A 187 -2.16 5.52 -17.72
CA SER A 187 -2.69 5.59 -19.09
C SER A 187 -4.12 5.07 -19.27
N TYR A 188 -4.61 4.24 -18.35
CA TYR A 188 -6.00 3.78 -18.38
C TYR A 188 -7.00 4.87 -17.96
N PHE A 189 -6.54 5.93 -17.29
CA PHE A 189 -7.39 6.96 -16.71
C PHE A 189 -7.25 8.33 -17.40
N VAL A 190 -6.23 8.51 -18.25
CA VAL A 190 -5.97 9.77 -18.97
C VAL A 190 -5.68 9.51 -20.44
N PRO A 191 -5.89 10.50 -21.34
CA PRO A 191 -5.53 10.36 -22.75
C PRO A 191 -4.04 10.06 -22.96
N ALA A 192 -3.73 9.31 -24.02
CA ALA A 192 -2.34 9.09 -24.45
C ALA A 192 -1.64 10.43 -24.74
N GLY A 193 -0.37 10.55 -24.37
CA GLY A 193 0.40 11.79 -24.50
C GLY A 193 0.18 12.80 -23.36
N THR A 194 -0.69 12.51 -22.38
CA THR A 194 -0.85 13.37 -21.19
C THR A 194 0.49 13.53 -20.47
N PRO A 195 0.98 14.76 -20.23
CA PRO A 195 2.22 14.99 -19.47
C PRO A 195 2.10 14.48 -18.03
N LEU A 196 3.10 13.74 -17.57
CA LEU A 196 3.13 13.11 -16.26
C LEU A 196 4.15 13.80 -15.33
N MET A 197 5.40 13.34 -15.37
CA MET A 197 6.50 13.83 -14.53
C MET A 197 7.66 14.34 -15.38
N ARG A 198 8.43 15.28 -14.85
CA ARG A 198 9.78 15.59 -15.30
C ARG A 198 10.77 15.10 -14.26
N PHE A 199 11.76 14.32 -14.69
CA PHE A 199 12.82 13.82 -13.84
C PHE A 199 14.11 14.60 -14.06
N GLU A 200 14.47 15.46 -13.10
CA GLU A 200 15.69 16.24 -13.12
C GLU A 200 16.81 15.46 -12.42
N MET A 201 17.70 14.84 -13.20
CA MET A 201 18.80 14.02 -12.70
C MET A 201 20.08 14.86 -12.49
N ARG A 202 20.92 14.48 -11.52
CA ARG A 202 22.19 15.16 -11.27
C ARG A 202 23.05 15.20 -12.53
N GLY A 203 23.39 16.41 -12.99
CA GLY A 203 24.28 16.63 -14.14
C GLY A 203 23.69 16.27 -15.51
N LYS A 204 22.38 16.01 -15.61
CA LYS A 204 21.68 15.72 -16.87
C LYS A 204 20.48 16.66 -17.04
N PRO A 205 20.07 16.97 -18.28
CA PRO A 205 18.81 17.68 -18.52
C PRO A 205 17.62 16.86 -18.01
N GLY A 206 16.56 17.54 -17.56
CA GLY A 206 15.37 16.88 -17.05
C GLY A 206 14.55 16.23 -18.17
N GLU A 207 14.16 14.96 -18.00
CA GLU A 207 13.37 14.22 -18.99
C GLU A 207 11.88 14.20 -18.60
N ALA A 208 11.03 14.61 -19.54
CA ALA A 208 9.58 14.59 -19.37
C ALA A 208 8.99 13.26 -19.83
N THR A 209 8.08 12.71 -19.03
CA THR A 209 7.33 11.50 -19.33
C THR A 209 5.89 11.85 -19.72
N THR A 210 5.29 11.01 -20.56
CA THR A 210 3.89 11.11 -20.94
C THR A 210 3.20 9.77 -20.79
N ALA A 211 1.87 9.80 -20.64
CA ALA A 211 1.08 8.57 -20.58
C ALA A 211 1.15 7.84 -21.93
N PRO A 212 1.52 6.53 -21.95
CA PRO A 212 1.46 5.73 -23.16
C PRO A 212 0.00 5.52 -23.61
N LYS A 213 -0.19 4.86 -24.75
CA LYS A 213 -1.52 4.46 -25.21
C LYS A 213 -1.97 3.18 -24.50
N ALA A 214 -3.06 3.27 -23.72
CA ALA A 214 -3.72 2.10 -23.15
C ALA A 214 -4.56 1.33 -24.18
N PRO A 215 -4.76 0.00 -24.01
CA PRO A 215 -5.64 -0.80 -24.88
C PRO A 215 -7.13 -0.41 -24.77
N PHE A 216 -7.54 0.14 -23.64
CA PHE A 216 -8.89 0.66 -23.38
C PHE A 216 -8.83 1.73 -22.30
N SER A 217 -9.91 2.50 -22.17
CA SER A 217 -10.05 3.53 -21.13
C SER A 217 -10.93 3.06 -19.98
N LEU A 218 -10.52 3.39 -18.75
CA LEU A 218 -11.27 3.29 -17.51
C LEU A 218 -11.79 4.66 -17.04
N ALA A 219 -11.53 5.73 -17.78
CA ALA A 219 -11.98 7.08 -17.44
C ALA A 219 -13.52 7.18 -17.36
N GLY A 220 -14.02 8.10 -16.53
CA GLY A 220 -15.46 8.37 -16.37
C GLY A 220 -16.16 7.56 -15.28
N LYS A 221 -15.52 6.53 -14.72
CA LYS A 221 -15.98 5.81 -13.54
C LYS A 221 -15.23 6.28 -12.27
N PRO A 222 -15.87 6.31 -11.09
CA PRO A 222 -15.21 6.73 -9.85
C PRO A 222 -14.02 5.83 -9.52
N LEU A 223 -12.86 6.43 -9.27
CA LEU A 223 -11.66 5.76 -8.76
C LEU A 223 -11.32 6.31 -7.38
N TYR A 224 -11.08 5.40 -6.43
CA TYR A 224 -10.53 5.71 -5.12
C TYR A 224 -9.18 5.01 -4.95
N VAL A 225 -8.18 5.71 -4.43
CA VAL A 225 -6.85 5.15 -4.21
C VAL A 225 -6.52 5.22 -2.73
N LEU A 226 -6.28 4.06 -2.12
CA LEU A 226 -5.97 3.98 -0.70
C LEU A 226 -4.49 4.23 -0.47
N THR A 227 -4.19 5.13 0.47
CA THR A 227 -2.83 5.60 0.78
C THR A 227 -2.55 5.49 2.28
N SER A 228 -1.28 5.28 2.62
CA SER A 228 -0.79 5.25 4.01
C SER A 228 0.61 5.88 4.11
N GLY A 229 1.15 6.00 5.32
CA GLY A 229 2.56 6.34 5.52
C GLY A 229 3.57 5.34 4.90
N GLY A 230 3.12 4.14 4.51
CA GLY A 230 3.91 3.15 3.77
C GLY A 230 3.82 3.28 2.24
N THR A 231 2.93 4.13 1.72
CA THR A 231 2.89 4.47 0.29
C THR A 231 4.07 5.37 -0.03
N ALA A 232 5.02 4.90 -0.84
CA ALA A 232 6.29 5.58 -1.08
C ALA A 232 6.72 5.60 -2.56
N SER A 233 7.60 6.54 -2.93
CA SER A 233 8.31 6.54 -4.22
C SER A 233 7.36 6.53 -5.42
N ALA A 234 7.50 5.60 -6.36
CA ALA A 234 6.62 5.49 -7.53
C ALA A 234 5.11 5.39 -7.18
N ALA A 235 4.75 4.87 -6.00
CA ALA A 235 3.35 4.86 -5.56
C ALA A 235 2.84 6.28 -5.23
N GLU A 236 3.72 7.15 -4.73
CA GLU A 236 3.44 8.57 -4.53
C GLU A 236 3.41 9.35 -5.84
N GLU A 237 4.20 8.93 -6.83
CA GLU A 237 4.10 9.45 -8.20
C GLU A 237 2.70 9.21 -8.76
N PHE A 238 2.19 7.97 -8.68
CA PHE A 238 0.84 7.65 -9.09
C PHE A 238 -0.21 8.41 -8.26
N ALA A 239 -0.05 8.49 -6.93
CA ALA A 239 -0.95 9.27 -6.08
C ALA A 239 -0.97 10.76 -6.48
N THR A 240 0.18 11.33 -6.82
CA THR A 240 0.30 12.70 -7.34
C THR A 240 -0.45 12.85 -8.65
N HIS A 241 -0.36 11.88 -9.57
CA HIS A 241 -1.14 11.90 -10.81
C HIS A 241 -2.64 11.86 -10.55
N VAL A 242 -3.11 11.00 -9.64
CA VAL A 242 -4.53 10.89 -9.27
C VAL A 242 -5.07 12.25 -8.84
N SER A 243 -4.39 12.93 -7.92
CA SER A 243 -4.84 14.24 -7.42
C SER A 243 -4.62 15.39 -8.41
N ALA A 244 -3.48 15.43 -9.10
CA ALA A 244 -3.12 16.55 -9.97
C ALA A 244 -3.88 16.54 -11.30
N LEU A 245 -4.11 15.34 -11.86
CA LEU A 245 -4.84 15.15 -13.12
C LEU A 245 -6.34 14.93 -12.88
N GLY A 246 -6.76 14.68 -11.64
CA GLY A 246 -8.17 14.70 -11.23
C GLY A 246 -8.99 13.51 -11.70
N PHE A 247 -8.36 12.36 -11.96
CA PHE A 247 -9.05 11.15 -12.41
C PHE A 247 -9.47 10.20 -11.27
N GLY A 248 -9.18 10.55 -10.02
CA GLY A 248 -9.59 9.77 -8.86
C GLY A 248 -9.46 10.53 -7.54
N THR A 249 -9.82 9.87 -6.44
CA THR A 249 -9.81 10.42 -5.09
C THR A 249 -8.85 9.64 -4.19
N LEU A 250 -7.91 10.35 -3.56
CA LEU A 250 -7.02 9.75 -2.56
C LEU A 250 -7.73 9.62 -1.21
N VAL A 251 -7.62 8.45 -0.57
CA VAL A 251 -8.28 8.12 0.70
C VAL A 251 -7.27 7.49 1.66
N GLY A 252 -7.31 7.87 2.94
CA GLY A 252 -6.45 7.32 3.98
C GLY A 252 -5.53 8.36 4.60
N GLU A 253 -4.23 8.06 4.67
CA GLU A 253 -3.24 8.93 5.31
C GLU A 253 -2.31 9.58 4.29
N ARG A 254 -1.58 10.61 4.73
CA ARG A 254 -0.51 11.21 3.94
C ARG A 254 0.59 10.18 3.64
N THR A 255 1.11 10.21 2.42
CA THR A 255 2.14 9.28 1.96
C THR A 255 3.53 9.58 2.56
N ALA A 256 4.51 8.73 2.28
CA ALA A 256 5.81 8.74 2.95
C ALA A 256 6.65 10.01 2.73
N GLY A 257 6.52 10.70 1.60
CA GLY A 257 7.38 11.82 1.21
C GLY A 257 8.74 11.39 0.70
N ALA A 258 8.83 10.28 -0.04
CA ALA A 258 10.05 9.81 -0.70
C ALA A 258 9.97 10.16 -2.20
N GLY A 259 10.21 11.43 -2.54
CA GLY A 259 10.01 11.99 -3.88
C GLY A 259 11.24 12.11 -4.75
N PHE A 260 12.43 11.89 -4.19
CA PHE A 260 13.61 11.71 -5.02
C PHE A 260 13.59 10.40 -5.80
N ARG A 261 14.29 10.39 -6.93
CA ARG A 261 14.70 9.18 -7.64
C ARG A 261 16.05 8.75 -7.10
N ASN A 262 16.24 7.45 -6.89
CA ASN A 262 17.47 6.89 -6.37
C ASN A 262 18.12 5.89 -7.33
N ASP A 263 19.44 5.86 -7.31
CA ASP A 263 20.24 4.80 -7.89
C ASP A 263 20.69 3.87 -6.77
N LEU A 264 20.79 2.57 -7.07
CA LEU A 264 21.45 1.59 -6.20
C LEU A 264 22.86 1.33 -6.73
N LEU A 265 23.87 1.57 -5.90
CA LEU A 265 25.27 1.45 -6.27
C LEU A 265 25.99 0.45 -5.35
N PRO A 266 26.77 -0.48 -5.91
CA PRO A 266 27.64 -1.31 -5.10
C PRO A 266 28.77 -0.45 -4.50
N ILE A 267 29.01 -0.60 -3.20
CA ILE A 267 30.11 0.02 -2.48
C ILE A 267 30.99 -1.09 -1.91
N GLY A 268 32.20 -1.21 -2.44
CA GLY A 268 33.06 -2.36 -2.15
C GLY A 268 32.42 -3.66 -2.64
N LYS A 269 32.66 -4.76 -1.92
CA LYS A 269 32.11 -6.08 -2.24
C LYS A 269 30.80 -6.37 -1.52
N SER A 270 30.52 -5.64 -0.44
CA SER A 270 29.54 -6.08 0.56
C SER A 270 28.38 -5.11 0.79
N TYR A 271 28.46 -3.88 0.28
CA TYR A 271 27.48 -2.85 0.59
C TYR A 271 26.76 -2.34 -0.64
N VAL A 272 25.54 -1.88 -0.44
CA VAL A 272 24.74 -1.19 -1.47
C VAL A 272 24.33 0.18 -0.93
N LEU A 273 24.74 1.23 -1.63
CA LEU A 273 24.30 2.60 -1.39
C LEU A 273 23.09 2.88 -2.26
N SER A 274 21.98 3.25 -1.64
CA SER A 274 20.89 3.98 -2.28
C SER A 274 21.21 5.47 -2.22
N VAL A 275 21.38 6.10 -3.38
CA VAL A 275 21.69 7.54 -3.48
C VAL A 275 20.65 8.25 -4.33
N SER A 276 20.06 9.30 -3.77
CA SER A 276 19.06 10.14 -4.44
C SER A 276 19.70 10.91 -5.59
N SER A 277 19.53 10.42 -6.81
CA SER A 277 20.17 10.89 -8.04
C SER A 277 19.30 11.84 -8.86
N GLY A 278 18.00 11.96 -8.55
CA GLY A 278 17.08 12.80 -9.29
C GLY A 278 15.90 13.35 -8.50
N ARG A 279 15.22 14.35 -9.06
CA ARG A 279 13.99 14.95 -8.54
C ARG A 279 12.84 14.68 -9.50
N ALA A 280 11.73 14.19 -8.97
CA ALA A 280 10.49 14.03 -9.71
C ALA A 280 9.63 15.28 -9.54
N ILE A 281 9.34 15.98 -10.63
CA ILE A 281 8.53 17.20 -10.62
C ILE A 281 7.28 16.96 -11.45
N SER A 282 6.13 17.15 -10.82
CA SER A 282 4.84 17.07 -11.50
C SER A 282 4.75 18.14 -12.58
N LEU A 283 4.56 17.74 -13.83
CA LEU A 283 4.38 18.68 -14.95
C LEU A 283 3.06 19.46 -14.86
N LYS A 284 2.10 18.95 -14.09
CA LYS A 284 0.82 19.59 -13.86
C LYS A 284 0.86 20.67 -12.77
N THR A 285 1.63 20.45 -11.70
CA THR A 285 1.65 21.35 -10.53
C THR A 285 2.95 22.14 -10.38
N GLY A 286 4.02 21.73 -11.05
CA GLY A 286 5.36 22.30 -10.90
C GLY A 286 6.05 21.97 -9.58
N LYS A 287 5.50 21.05 -8.78
CA LYS A 287 6.00 20.69 -7.44
C LYS A 287 6.49 19.24 -7.37
N ASP A 288 7.37 18.98 -6.42
CA ASP A 288 7.72 17.63 -5.96
C ASP A 288 7.00 17.30 -4.63
N TRP A 289 7.17 16.08 -4.12
CA TRP A 289 6.58 15.60 -2.86
C TRP A 289 7.63 15.18 -1.83
N GLU A 290 8.91 15.45 -2.07
CA GLU A 290 10.00 15.05 -1.17
C GLU A 290 9.79 15.66 0.23
N ALA A 291 9.97 14.84 1.27
CA ALA A 291 9.76 15.17 2.69
C ALA A 291 8.34 15.60 3.10
N VAL A 292 7.46 15.91 2.14
CA VAL A 292 6.08 16.35 2.39
C VAL A 292 5.09 15.20 2.22
N GLY A 293 5.25 14.38 1.18
CA GLY A 293 4.26 13.39 0.76
C GLY A 293 3.01 14.00 0.12
N VAL A 294 2.12 13.15 -0.33
CA VAL A 294 0.86 13.48 -1.00
C VAL A 294 -0.27 13.37 0.02
N ALA A 295 -1.04 14.44 0.17
CA ALA A 295 -2.17 14.45 1.10
C ALA A 295 -3.41 13.79 0.48
N PRO A 296 -4.15 12.97 1.24
CA PRO A 296 -5.40 12.39 0.77
C PRO A 296 -6.52 13.46 0.75
N ALA A 297 -7.47 13.30 -0.16
CA ALA A 297 -8.67 14.14 -0.21
C ALA A 297 -9.68 13.75 0.89
N ILE A 298 -9.76 12.45 1.21
CA ILE A 298 -10.53 11.92 2.33
C ILE A 298 -9.52 11.39 3.36
N ALA A 299 -9.20 12.24 4.35
CA ALA A 299 -8.24 11.92 5.40
C ALA A 299 -8.90 11.09 6.51
N VAL A 300 -8.44 9.85 6.68
CA VAL A 300 -8.87 8.92 7.74
C VAL A 300 -7.69 8.02 8.14
N PRO A 301 -7.67 7.45 9.35
CA PRO A 301 -6.67 6.44 9.72
C PRO A 301 -6.59 5.28 8.71
N VAL A 302 -5.41 4.68 8.53
CA VAL A 302 -5.16 3.64 7.51
C VAL A 302 -6.09 2.42 7.61
N ASP A 303 -6.51 2.05 8.82
CA ASP A 303 -7.45 0.95 9.09
C ASP A 303 -8.88 1.28 8.65
N ARG A 304 -9.21 2.58 8.50
CA ARG A 304 -10.52 3.09 8.07
C ARG A 304 -10.60 3.46 6.59
N ALA A 305 -9.46 3.52 5.89
CA ALA A 305 -9.38 3.96 4.50
C ALA A 305 -10.28 3.17 3.54
N LEU A 306 -10.33 1.83 3.68
CA LEU A 306 -11.17 0.99 2.81
C LEU A 306 -12.65 1.30 3.01
N ALA A 307 -13.13 1.36 4.26
CA ALA A 307 -14.51 1.70 4.56
C ALA A 307 -14.87 3.11 4.06
N ALA A 308 -13.97 4.08 4.20
CA ALA A 308 -14.21 5.44 3.68
C ALA A 308 -14.33 5.46 2.15
N ALA A 309 -13.47 4.72 1.44
CA ALA A 309 -13.55 4.58 -0.01
C ALA A 309 -14.82 3.84 -0.46
N GLN A 310 -15.22 2.77 0.24
CA GLN A 310 -16.48 2.07 -0.03
C GLN A 310 -17.68 3.00 0.18
N ALA A 311 -17.70 3.78 1.25
CA ALA A 311 -18.77 4.75 1.50
C ALA A 311 -18.88 5.79 0.37
N ALA A 312 -17.74 6.32 -0.08
CA ALA A 312 -17.70 7.30 -1.17
C ALA A 312 -18.12 6.68 -2.51
N ALA A 313 -17.62 5.48 -2.82
CA ALA A 313 -17.98 4.73 -4.02
C ALA A 313 -19.48 4.41 -4.07
N MET A 314 -20.05 3.88 -2.99
CA MET A 314 -21.49 3.60 -2.90
C MET A 314 -22.32 4.88 -3.02
N SER A 315 -21.85 6.01 -2.48
CA SER A 315 -22.52 7.30 -2.67
C SER A 315 -22.52 7.73 -4.15
N ALA A 316 -21.41 7.52 -4.86
CA ALA A 316 -21.30 7.83 -6.29
C ALA A 316 -22.15 6.90 -7.17
N ILE A 317 -22.27 5.62 -6.79
CA ILE A 317 -23.16 4.65 -7.44
C ILE A 317 -24.63 5.06 -7.23
N ALA A 318 -25.02 5.34 -5.99
CA ALA A 318 -26.38 5.78 -5.66
C ALA A 318 -26.83 7.02 -6.43
N ALA A 319 -25.91 7.97 -6.69
CA ALA A 319 -26.19 9.18 -7.45
C ALA A 319 -26.53 8.92 -8.93
N LYS A 320 -26.13 7.76 -9.48
CA LYS A 320 -26.37 7.37 -10.88
C LYS A 320 -27.44 6.27 -11.02
N ALA A 321 -27.66 5.50 -9.96
CA ALA A 321 -28.61 4.40 -9.92
C ALA A 321 -30.06 4.87 -9.72
N GLY A 322 -31.00 4.00 -10.09
CA GLY A 322 -32.44 4.16 -9.82
C GLY A 322 -33.01 2.97 -9.05
N GLY A 323 -34.25 3.12 -8.55
CA GLY A 323 -35.00 2.00 -7.97
C GLY A 323 -34.30 1.30 -6.80
N ASP A 324 -34.26 -0.03 -6.84
CA ASP A 324 -33.67 -0.88 -5.81
C ASP A 324 -32.16 -0.70 -5.68
N GLU A 325 -31.45 -0.56 -6.80
CA GLU A 325 -30.00 -0.38 -6.83
C GLU A 325 -29.59 0.89 -6.07
N ARG A 326 -30.34 1.98 -6.24
CA ARG A 326 -30.11 3.21 -5.48
C ARG A 326 -30.32 3.00 -3.98
N ARG A 327 -31.39 2.32 -3.57
CA ARG A 327 -31.67 2.03 -2.15
C ARG A 327 -30.59 1.17 -1.53
N GLU A 328 -30.15 0.13 -2.23
CA GLU A 328 -29.04 -0.72 -1.82
C GLU A 328 -27.77 0.11 -1.62
N ALA A 329 -27.46 0.96 -2.59
CA ALA A 329 -26.27 1.79 -2.57
C ALA A 329 -26.28 2.82 -1.43
N GLU A 330 -27.41 3.49 -1.18
CA GLU A 330 -27.57 4.41 -0.05
C GLU A 330 -27.42 3.69 1.30
N ARG A 331 -27.95 2.46 1.41
CA ARG A 331 -27.81 1.66 2.64
C ARG A 331 -26.36 1.22 2.87
N LEU A 332 -25.67 0.74 1.85
CA LEU A 332 -24.26 0.37 1.97
C LEU A 332 -23.39 1.60 2.26
N ALA A 333 -23.67 2.74 1.63
CA ALA A 333 -22.96 3.99 1.89
C ALA A 333 -23.04 4.41 3.37
N ALA A 334 -24.24 4.33 3.97
CA ALA A 334 -24.43 4.64 5.39
C ALA A 334 -23.66 3.69 6.31
N PHE A 335 -23.70 2.39 6.02
CA PHE A 335 -22.96 1.38 6.78
C PHE A 335 -21.45 1.62 6.74
N TYR A 336 -20.87 1.76 5.55
CA TYR A 336 -19.44 1.98 5.41
C TYR A 336 -18.98 3.33 5.98
N ARG A 337 -19.85 4.36 5.93
CA ARG A 337 -19.57 5.65 6.58
C ARG A 337 -19.43 5.49 8.10
N ALA A 338 -20.31 4.71 8.73
CA ALA A 338 -20.21 4.42 10.16
C ALA A 338 -18.99 3.54 10.49
N MET A 339 -18.56 2.65 9.59
CA MET A 339 -17.32 1.88 9.77
C MET A 339 -16.07 2.74 9.67
N ALA A 340 -16.09 3.78 8.82
CA ALA A 340 -15.01 4.74 8.65
C ALA A 340 -14.96 5.77 9.79
N THR A 341 -16.13 6.26 10.21
CA THR A 341 -16.31 7.26 11.27
C THR A 341 -17.34 6.71 12.27
N PRO A 342 -16.91 5.99 13.31
CA PRO A 342 -17.80 5.34 14.27
C PRO A 342 -18.82 6.30 14.88
N VAL A 343 -20.09 5.90 14.82
CA VAL A 343 -21.21 6.64 15.41
C VAL A 343 -21.44 6.14 16.83
N ARG A 344 -21.67 7.05 17.77
CA ARG A 344 -22.06 6.70 19.14
C ARG A 344 -23.55 6.32 19.16
N ALA A 345 -23.87 5.18 19.77
CA ALA A 345 -25.25 4.79 20.02
C ALA A 345 -25.96 5.81 20.94
N ALA A 346 -27.26 5.99 20.77
CA ALA A 346 -28.04 6.93 21.58
C ALA A 346 -28.05 6.58 23.08
N HIS A 347 -27.99 5.28 23.40
CA HIS A 347 -27.94 4.75 24.77
C HIS A 347 -26.65 3.94 25.02
N PRO A 348 -26.28 3.68 26.28
CA PRO A 348 -25.34 2.62 26.63
C PRO A 348 -25.68 1.28 25.94
N LEU A 349 -24.66 0.54 25.46
CA LEU A 349 -24.89 -0.72 24.72
C LEU A 349 -25.67 -1.77 25.52
N ALA A 350 -25.53 -1.75 26.85
CA ALA A 350 -26.27 -2.63 27.74
C ALA A 350 -27.80 -2.42 27.68
N ASP A 351 -28.26 -1.20 27.35
CA ASP A 351 -29.69 -0.89 27.30
C ASP A 351 -30.38 -1.54 26.10
N TYR A 352 -29.62 -1.81 25.03
CA TYR A 352 -30.07 -2.54 23.85
C TYR A 352 -29.99 -4.07 24.01
N ALA A 353 -29.18 -4.57 24.95
CA ALA A 353 -28.96 -6.01 25.13
C ALA A 353 -30.22 -6.74 25.62
N GLY A 354 -30.43 -7.97 25.16
CA GLY A 354 -31.61 -8.75 25.53
C GLY A 354 -32.07 -9.72 24.45
N SER A 355 -33.22 -10.34 24.69
CA SER A 355 -33.84 -11.28 23.77
C SER A 355 -34.93 -10.58 22.96
N TYR A 356 -34.94 -10.79 21.64
CA TYR A 356 -35.92 -10.26 20.69
C TYR A 356 -36.38 -11.41 19.79
N GLY A 357 -37.34 -12.19 20.29
CA GLY A 357 -37.75 -13.45 19.65
C GLY A 357 -36.59 -14.45 19.65
N GLU A 358 -36.24 -14.99 18.49
CA GLU A 358 -35.09 -15.90 18.34
C GLU A 358 -33.72 -15.18 18.36
N ARG A 359 -33.71 -13.84 18.35
CA ARG A 359 -32.46 -13.06 18.34
C ARG A 359 -32.05 -12.78 19.78
N ARG A 360 -30.78 -13.01 20.07
CA ARG A 360 -30.15 -12.62 21.35
C ARG A 360 -29.06 -11.60 21.07
N LEU A 361 -29.20 -10.43 21.70
CA LEU A 361 -28.21 -9.35 21.64
C LEU A 361 -27.40 -9.32 22.93
N VAL A 362 -26.08 -9.36 22.81
CA VAL A 362 -25.15 -9.41 23.94
C VAL A 362 -24.05 -8.37 23.73
N VAL A 363 -23.65 -7.69 24.82
CA VAL A 363 -22.48 -6.82 24.82
C VAL A 363 -21.23 -7.70 24.85
N SER A 364 -20.36 -7.53 23.85
CA SER A 364 -19.06 -8.21 23.75
C SER A 364 -17.98 -7.15 23.57
N GLY A 365 -17.22 -6.90 24.63
CA GLY A 365 -16.27 -5.78 24.67
C GLY A 365 -16.99 -4.43 24.54
N ASP A 366 -16.61 -3.66 23.52
CA ASP A 366 -17.16 -2.35 23.17
C ASP A 366 -18.24 -2.41 22.07
N ARG A 367 -18.74 -3.61 21.74
CA ARG A 367 -19.72 -3.82 20.66
C ARG A 367 -20.96 -4.57 21.16
N LEU A 368 -22.09 -4.31 20.51
CA LEU A 368 -23.29 -5.14 20.64
C LEU A 368 -23.25 -6.20 19.55
N THR A 369 -23.46 -7.47 19.90
CA THR A 369 -23.44 -8.58 18.95
C THR A 369 -24.80 -9.25 18.89
N SER A 370 -25.30 -9.47 17.68
CA SER A 370 -26.54 -10.17 17.40
C SER A 370 -26.27 -11.63 17.07
N SER A 371 -26.99 -12.54 17.74
CA SER A 371 -27.01 -13.97 17.41
C SER A 371 -28.43 -14.42 17.16
N ARG A 372 -28.63 -15.33 16.20
CA ARG A 372 -29.94 -15.91 15.89
C ARG A 372 -29.77 -17.38 15.49
N GLY A 373 -30.34 -18.28 16.27
CA GLY A 373 -30.18 -19.73 16.07
C GLY A 373 -28.70 -20.16 16.08
N GLY A 374 -28.34 -21.17 15.27
CA GLY A 374 -26.96 -21.66 15.13
C GLY A 374 -26.05 -20.82 14.20
N ARG A 375 -26.46 -19.60 13.83
CA ARG A 375 -25.62 -18.73 12.98
C ARG A 375 -24.50 -18.09 13.78
N ALA A 376 -23.38 -17.80 13.11
CA ALA A 376 -22.29 -17.04 13.71
C ALA A 376 -22.81 -15.68 14.24
N PRO A 377 -22.43 -15.27 15.46
CA PRO A 377 -22.77 -13.96 15.98
C PRO A 377 -22.22 -12.85 15.07
N SER A 378 -23.03 -11.82 14.81
CA SER A 378 -22.66 -10.68 13.97
C SER A 378 -22.63 -9.39 14.80
N PRO A 379 -21.51 -8.67 14.84
CA PRO A 379 -21.45 -7.36 15.49
C PRO A 379 -22.44 -6.39 14.84
N LEU A 380 -23.00 -5.50 15.66
CA LEU A 380 -23.88 -4.43 15.24
C LEU A 380 -23.12 -3.11 15.21
N VAL A 381 -23.28 -2.38 14.10
CA VAL A 381 -22.67 -1.07 13.86
C VAL A 381 -23.75 0.00 14.05
N PRO A 382 -23.63 0.91 15.03
CA PRO A 382 -24.52 2.06 15.10
C PRO A 382 -24.34 2.94 13.87
N ILE A 383 -25.45 3.35 13.25
CA ILE A 383 -25.41 4.22 12.07
C ILE A 383 -26.10 5.57 12.31
N GLU A 384 -27.14 5.61 13.13
CA GLU A 384 -27.88 6.84 13.49
C GLU A 384 -28.84 6.57 14.65
N GLY A 385 -28.82 7.39 15.70
CA GLY A 385 -29.76 7.31 16.82
C GLY A 385 -29.89 5.89 17.40
N ASN A 386 -31.09 5.32 17.31
CA ASN A 386 -31.43 3.97 17.73
C ASN A 386 -31.39 2.95 16.58
N VAL A 387 -30.69 3.23 15.50
CA VAL A 387 -30.54 2.33 14.34
C VAL A 387 -29.13 1.77 14.30
N MET A 388 -29.05 0.44 14.28
CA MET A 388 -27.81 -0.31 14.09
C MET A 388 -27.92 -1.25 12.88
N VAL A 389 -26.77 -1.70 12.38
CA VAL A 389 -26.67 -2.56 11.21
C VAL A 389 -25.79 -3.78 11.53
N PRO A 390 -26.24 -5.02 11.26
CA PRO A 390 -25.38 -6.18 11.38
C PRO A 390 -24.25 -6.16 10.34
N GLU A 391 -23.00 -6.36 10.75
CA GLU A 391 -21.87 -6.43 9.82
C GLU A 391 -22.02 -7.56 8.79
N GLY A 392 -22.64 -8.67 9.18
CA GLY A 392 -22.89 -9.82 8.30
C GLY A 392 -24.09 -9.65 7.37
N ASP A 393 -24.88 -8.59 7.55
CA ASP A 393 -26.02 -8.24 6.70
C ASP A 393 -26.20 -6.71 6.66
N PRO A 394 -25.32 -6.00 5.92
CA PRO A 394 -25.27 -4.55 5.94
C PRO A 394 -26.48 -3.88 5.25
N LEU A 395 -27.35 -4.66 4.60
CA LEU A 395 -28.57 -4.18 3.95
C LEU A 395 -29.75 -4.14 4.90
N SER A 396 -29.76 -4.94 5.97
CA SER A 396 -30.77 -4.87 7.01
C SER A 396 -30.59 -3.66 7.93
N ARG A 397 -31.67 -3.21 8.58
CA ARG A 397 -31.66 -2.15 9.58
C ARG A 397 -32.33 -2.64 10.85
N PHE A 398 -31.64 -2.50 11.98
CA PHE A 398 -32.13 -2.85 13.30
C PHE A 398 -32.49 -1.55 14.01
N ARG A 399 -33.77 -1.19 14.00
CA ARG A 399 -34.30 0.00 14.67
C ARG A 399 -34.83 -0.40 16.03
N PHE A 400 -34.18 0.08 17.08
CA PHE A 400 -34.62 -0.14 18.45
C PHE A 400 -35.72 0.85 18.80
N VAL A 401 -36.83 0.33 19.30
CA VAL A 401 -38.00 1.13 19.67
C VAL A 401 -37.90 1.48 21.14
N GLU A 402 -38.04 2.77 21.42
CA GLU A 402 -37.91 3.34 22.74
C GLU A 402 -39.26 3.88 23.23
N GLU A 403 -39.64 3.50 24.45
CA GLU A 403 -40.82 4.01 25.15
C GLU A 403 -40.43 4.35 26.59
N GLY A 404 -40.72 5.58 27.02
CA GLY A 404 -40.40 6.03 28.38
C GLY A 404 -38.90 5.97 28.74
N GLY A 405 -38.01 6.20 27.77
CA GLY A 405 -36.55 6.14 27.99
C GLY A 405 -35.96 4.72 28.00
N ARG A 406 -36.73 3.70 27.62
CA ARG A 406 -36.29 2.29 27.64
C ARG A 406 -36.52 1.63 26.29
N ILE A 407 -35.57 0.79 25.89
CA ILE A 407 -35.72 -0.05 24.69
C ILE A 407 -36.74 -1.17 24.98
N VAL A 408 -37.86 -1.16 24.26
CA VAL A 408 -38.99 -2.08 24.45
C VAL A 408 -39.20 -3.05 23.30
N ALA A 409 -38.67 -2.76 22.10
CA ALA A 409 -38.79 -3.64 20.95
C ALA A 409 -37.64 -3.42 19.94
N LEU A 410 -37.53 -4.33 18.98
CA LEU A 410 -36.65 -4.25 17.84
C LEU A 410 -37.47 -4.39 16.55
N GLU A 411 -37.31 -3.45 15.64
CA GLU A 411 -37.80 -3.52 14.27
C GLU A 411 -36.65 -3.88 13.33
N VAL A 412 -36.80 -4.98 12.60
CA VAL A 412 -35.85 -5.41 11.58
C VAL A 412 -36.44 -5.08 10.21
N GLU A 413 -35.90 -4.04 9.57
CA GLU A 413 -36.26 -3.62 8.23
C GLU A 413 -35.28 -4.23 7.21
N ARG A 414 -35.82 -4.97 6.23
CA ARG A 414 -35.05 -5.60 5.15
C ARG A 414 -35.00 -4.71 3.91
N ILE A 415 -34.19 -5.10 2.92
CA ILE A 415 -34.00 -4.30 1.69
C ILE A 415 -35.26 -4.23 0.82
N ASP A 416 -36.12 -5.25 0.89
CA ASP A 416 -37.42 -5.30 0.25
C ASP A 416 -38.49 -4.40 0.91
N GLY A 417 -38.12 -3.69 1.97
CA GLY A 417 -39.03 -2.82 2.74
C GLY A 417 -39.89 -3.56 3.77
N SER A 418 -39.77 -4.89 3.88
CA SER A 418 -40.47 -5.64 4.93
C SER A 418 -39.91 -5.26 6.31
N VAL A 419 -40.81 -5.06 7.28
CA VAL A 419 -40.47 -4.73 8.66
C VAL A 419 -41.05 -5.81 9.58
N GLU A 420 -40.17 -6.41 10.37
CA GLU A 420 -40.54 -7.37 11.42
C GLU A 420 -40.33 -6.71 12.79
N ARG A 421 -41.41 -6.47 13.53
CA ARG A 421 -41.34 -5.94 14.90
C ARG A 421 -41.36 -7.07 15.91
N VAL A 422 -40.42 -7.07 16.85
CA VAL A 422 -40.32 -8.08 17.91
C VAL A 422 -40.16 -7.37 19.26
N ALA A 423 -41.07 -7.65 20.18
CA ALA A 423 -40.98 -7.14 21.55
C ALA A 423 -39.73 -7.66 22.26
N ARG A 424 -39.15 -6.83 23.13
CA ARG A 424 -38.07 -7.26 24.02
C ARG A 424 -38.63 -8.26 25.03
N GLY A 425 -38.09 -9.47 25.04
CA GLY A 425 -38.43 -10.49 26.01
C GLY A 425 -37.95 -10.12 27.41
N ALA A 426 -38.62 -10.65 28.43
CA ALA A 426 -38.09 -10.65 29.78
C ALA A 426 -36.77 -11.46 29.76
N GLY A 427 -35.66 -10.79 30.08
CA GLY A 427 -34.32 -11.37 30.08
C GLY A 427 -34.08 -12.31 31.23
#